data_AF-X1I1W9-F1
#
_entry.id   AF-X1I1W9-F1
#
_cell.length_a   1.000
_cell.length_b   1.000
_cell.length_c   1.000
_cell.angle_alpha   90.00
_cell.angle_beta   90.00
_cell.angle_gamma   90.00
#
_symmetry.space_group_name_H-M   'P 1'
#
loop_
_entity.id
_entity.type
_entity.pdbx_description
1 polymer ?
#
loop_
_entity_poly.entity_id
_entity_poly.type
_entity_poly.pdbx_seq_one_letter_code
_entity_poly.pdbx_strand_id
1 'polypeptide(L)' 'GIPVAAVEEARDRAKAAGKSVELVIYPEAPHGFHADYRPSYRREAAEDGWARALAFLKSHGVG' A
#
# COMPACT_ATOMS: atom_id res chain seq x y z
N GLY A 1 10.15 -1.82 11.83
CA GLY A 1 9.34 -1.03 10.89
C GLY A 1 10.04 -1.00 9.54
N ILE A 2 9.32 -0.67 8.47
CA ILE A 2 9.92 -0.49 7.13
C ILE A 2 10.35 0.97 7.01
N PRO A 3 11.63 1.30 6.81
CA PRO A 3 12.08 2.68 6.67
C PRO A 3 11.48 3.34 5.42
N VAL A 4 11.00 4.58 5.54
CA VAL A 4 10.42 5.34 4.42
C VAL A 4 11.41 5.48 3.27
N ALA A 5 12.68 5.77 3.56
CA ALA A 5 13.72 5.89 2.54
C ALA A 5 13.86 4.63 1.66
N ALA A 6 13.71 3.43 2.25
CA ALA A 6 13.77 2.18 1.50
C ALA A 6 12.54 1.99 0.59
N VAL A 7 11.36 2.46 1.02
CA VAL A 7 10.12 2.44 0.22
C VAL A 7 10.25 3.40 -0.98
N GLU A 8 10.84 4.57 -0.77
CA GLU A 8 11.10 5.54 -1.83
C GLU A 8 12.15 5.05 -2.83
N GLU A 9 13.24 4.44 -2.36
CA GLU A 9 14.24 3.83 -3.24
C GLU A 9 13.61 2.73 -4.13
N ALA A 10 12.74 1.89 -3.59
CA ALA A 10 12.03 0.87 -4.36
C ALA A 10 11.11 1.48 -5.44
N ARG A 11 10.40 2.57 -5.10
CA ARG A 11 9.59 3.34 -6.05
C ARG A 11 10.41 3.81 -7.24
N ASP A 12 11.56 4.39 -6.95
CA ASP A 12 12.38 5.08 -7.94
C ASP A 12 13.04 4.06 -8.88
N ARG A 13 13.45 2.90 -8.34
CA ARG A 13 13.91 1.75 -9.14
C ARG A 13 12.81 1.20 -10.06
N ALA A 14 11.58 1.06 -9.55
CA ALA A 14 10.46 0.59 -10.38
C ALA A 14 10.13 1.56 -11.51
N LYS A 15 10.13 2.87 -11.22
CA LYS A 15 9.96 3.92 -12.23
C LYS A 15 11.09 3.90 -13.28
N ALA A 16 12.34 3.78 -12.84
CA ALA A 16 13.50 3.68 -13.74
C ALA A 16 13.44 2.44 -14.65
N ALA A 17 12.81 1.36 -14.18
CA ALA A 17 12.53 0.16 -14.97
C ALA A 17 11.28 0.26 -15.88
N GLY A 18 10.70 1.46 -16.03
CA GLY A 18 9.51 1.69 -16.86
C GLY A 18 8.23 1.08 -16.29
N LYS A 19 8.18 0.82 -14.99
CA LYS A 19 6.97 0.31 -14.32
C LYS A 19 6.13 1.46 -13.77
N SER A 20 4.82 1.35 -13.95
CA SER A 20 3.85 2.20 -13.27
C SER A 20 3.65 1.70 -11.84
N VAL A 21 3.92 2.55 -10.85
CA VAL A 21 3.83 2.23 -9.43
C VAL A 21 3.24 3.41 -8.66
N GLU A 22 2.31 3.12 -7.76
CA GLU A 22 1.80 4.03 -6.74
C GLU A 22 2.21 3.51 -5.36
N LEU A 23 2.58 4.42 -4.45
CA LEU A 23 2.86 4.09 -3.06
C LEU A 23 2.07 5.01 -2.15
N VAL A 24 1.34 4.39 -1.23
CA VAL A 24 0.56 5.08 -0.19
C VAL A 24 1.14 4.68 1.17
N ILE A 25 1.53 5.68 1.96
CA ILE A 25 2.05 5.49 3.31
C ILE A 25 0.97 5.97 4.29
N TYR A 26 0.58 5.10 5.22
CA TYR A 26 -0.33 5.42 6.31
C TYR A 26 0.49 5.64 7.59
N PRO A 27 0.75 6.89 8.04
CA PRO A 27 1.70 7.17 9.12
C PRO A 27 1.35 6.49 10.45
N GLU A 28 0.05 6.36 10.75
CA GLU A 28 -0.46 5.81 12.01
C GLU A 28 -0.75 4.29 11.95
N ALA A 29 -0.43 3.64 10.82
CA ALA A 29 -0.69 2.22 10.62
C ALA A 29 0.59 1.39 10.74
N PRO A 30 0.70 0.54 11.78
CA PRO A 30 1.86 -0.32 11.95
C PRO A 30 1.84 -1.49 10.96
N HIS A 31 2.93 -2.26 10.92
CA HIS A 31 2.95 -3.53 10.20
C HIS A 31 1.81 -4.43 10.67
N GLY A 32 1.07 -5.02 9.73
CA GLY A 32 -0.13 -5.81 10.02
C GLY A 32 -1.40 -4.99 10.31
N PHE A 33 -1.48 -3.73 9.85
CA PHE A 33 -2.67 -2.88 10.07
C PHE A 33 -3.96 -3.39 9.42
N HIS A 34 -3.87 -4.29 8.43
CA HIS A 34 -5.03 -4.88 7.75
C HIS A 34 -5.46 -6.24 8.37
N ALA A 35 -4.69 -6.79 9.32
CA ALA A 35 -5.03 -8.04 9.99
C ALA A 35 -6.00 -7.77 11.15
N ASP A 36 -7.31 -7.85 10.88
CA ASP A 36 -8.40 -7.54 11.82
C ASP A 36 -8.34 -8.30 13.16
N TYR A 37 -7.76 -9.50 13.17
CA TYR A 37 -7.58 -10.33 14.36
C TYR A 37 -6.38 -9.92 15.24
N ARG A 38 -5.59 -8.91 14.86
CA ARG A 38 -4.40 -8.45 15.59
C ARG A 38 -4.61 -7.08 16.24
N PRO A 39 -3.93 -6.78 17.37
CA PRO A 39 -3.93 -5.44 17.97
C PRO A 39 -3.38 -4.32 17.07
N SER A 40 -2.63 -4.68 16.02
CA SER A 40 -2.11 -3.77 15.01
C SER A 40 -3.19 -3.22 14.07
N TYR A 41 -4.39 -3.80 14.05
CA TYR A 41 -5.45 -3.42 13.13
C TYR A 41 -5.78 -1.92 13.19
N ARG A 42 -5.92 -1.29 12.02
CA ARG A 42 -6.36 0.10 11.84
C ARG A 42 -7.43 0.13 10.76
N ARG A 43 -8.70 0.17 11.20
CA ARG A 43 -9.86 0.08 10.30
C ARG A 43 -9.79 1.05 9.13
N GLU A 44 -9.56 2.33 9.39
CA GLU A 44 -9.57 3.37 8.35
C GLU A 44 -8.50 3.13 7.27
N ALA A 45 -7.27 2.80 7.68
CA ALA A 45 -6.20 2.48 6.74
C ALA A 45 -6.46 1.16 5.99
N ALA A 46 -7.05 0.17 6.65
CA ALA A 46 -7.41 -1.11 6.03
C ALA A 46 -8.51 -0.93 4.97
N GLU A 47 -9.58 -0.21 5.30
CA GLU A 47 -10.70 0.05 4.38
C GLU A 47 -10.26 0.89 3.18
N ASP A 48 -9.48 1.96 3.38
CA ASP A 48 -8.93 2.78 2.29
C ASP A 48 -7.95 1.97 1.42
N GLY A 49 -7.06 1.19 2.03
CA GLY A 49 -6.13 0.30 1.32
C GLY A 49 -6.86 -0.73 0.46
N TRP A 50 -7.93 -1.33 0.99
CA TRP A 50 -8.76 -2.29 0.25
C TRP A 50 -9.48 -1.63 -0.93
N ALA A 51 -10.08 -0.45 -0.72
CA ALA A 51 -10.75 0.29 -1.77
C ALA A 51 -9.79 0.67 -2.93
N ARG A 52 -8.58 1.12 -2.60
CA ARG A 52 -7.52 1.42 -3.58
C ARG A 52 -7.07 0.18 -4.35
N ALA A 53 -6.89 -0.95 -3.67
CA ALA A 53 -6.51 -2.20 -4.32
C ALA A 53 -7.56 -2.64 -5.34
N LEU A 54 -8.84 -2.62 -4.97
CA LEU A 54 -9.94 -2.94 -5.88
C LEU A 54 -10.02 -1.95 -7.06
N ALA A 55 -9.85 -0.65 -6.81
CA ALA A 55 -9.84 0.36 -7.85
C ALA A 55 -8.67 0.16 -8.85
N PHE A 56 -7.49 -0.17 -8.35
CA PHE A 56 -6.32 -0.51 -9.16
C PHE A 56 -6.58 -1.76 -10.02
N LEU A 57 -7.11 -2.83 -9.43
CA LEU A 57 -7.43 -4.05 -10.17
C LEU A 57 -8.47 -3.79 -11.28
N LYS A 58 -9.52 -3.02 -10.96
CA LYS A 58 -10.54 -2.63 -11.92
C LYS A 58 -9.97 -1.79 -13.07
N SER A 59 -9.05 -0.86 -12.79
CA SER A 59 -8.42 -0.05 -13.85
C SER A 59 -7.51 -0.87 -14.77
N HIS A 60 -7.13 -2.09 -14.37
CA HIS A 60 -6.34 -3.04 -15.15
C HIS A 60 -7.18 -4.20 -15.72
N GLY A 61 -8.50 -4.05 -15.74
CA GLY A 61 -9.42 -5.00 -16.40
C GLY A 61 -9.80 -6.22 -15.57
N VAL A 62 -9.50 -6.24 -14.27
CA VAL A 62 -9.99 -7.27 -13.36
C VAL A 62 -11.36 -6.84 -12.83
N GLY A 63 -12.43 -7.51 -13.29
CA GLY A 63 -13.82 -7.24 -12.91
C GLY A 63 -14.80 -8.16 -13.61
#